data_AF-A0A7G9BL16-F1
#
_entry.id   AF-A0A7G9BL16-F1
#
_cell.length_a   1.000
_cell.length_b   1.000
_cell.length_c   1.000
_cell.angle_alpha   90.00
_cell.angle_beta   90.00
_cell.angle_gamma   90.00
#
_symmetry.space_group_name_H-M   'P 1'
#
loop_
_entity.id
_entity.type
_entity.pdbx_description
1 polymer ?
#
loop_
_entity_poly.entity_id
_entity_poly.type
_entity_poly.pdbx_seq_one_letter_code
_entity_poly.pdbx_strand_id
1 'polypeptide(L)'
;MKGKVSFIIGILGFAICFFLESGESKATIFKISLGFVLGSLIEFIVFLVENRRRWGMLKTFIIKPNKPVRITVAYLFRIEINGKYILIKRHKKDRIGYQPIGGAFKYFKEENRELFDKLGIEPCDLVPRDEDTEHDLRIRINKRKKLIEFLKWFESRKNREIDPWREFYEELIEPGLLPSEPFKHVKYAFIGNHKEGVIPSPVFPIDEFRYAEIYELRLETDAQKKAIANLLNNEGEIIFASPDEIRRGATEKGEIILPHTFKILPR
;
A
#
# COMPACT_ATOMS: atom_id res chain seq x y z
N MET A 1 -5.77 -26.96 1.22
CA MET A 1 -6.64 -28.16 1.18
C MET A 1 -5.97 -29.37 1.83
N LYS A 2 -4.68 -29.64 1.57
CA LYS A 2 -3.93 -30.79 2.12
C LYS A 2 -3.98 -30.91 3.66
N GLY A 3 -3.64 -29.85 4.41
CA GLY A 3 -3.72 -29.88 5.89
C GLY A 3 -5.08 -30.15 6.50
N LYS A 4 -6.18 -29.76 5.84
CA LYS A 4 -7.55 -30.07 6.34
C LYS A 4 -7.86 -31.56 6.22
N VAL A 5 -7.40 -32.20 5.15
CA VAL A 5 -7.59 -33.63 4.89
C VAL A 5 -6.74 -34.45 5.86
N SER A 6 -5.46 -34.08 6.06
CA SER A 6 -4.56 -34.71 7.03
C SER A 6 -5.10 -34.63 8.46
N PHE A 7 -5.67 -33.50 8.87
CA PHE A 7 -6.24 -33.33 10.20
C PHE A 7 -7.47 -34.24 10.44
N ILE A 8 -8.35 -34.33 9.44
CA ILE A 8 -9.54 -35.20 9.50
C ILE A 8 -9.13 -36.68 9.58
N ILE A 9 -8.14 -37.11 8.79
CA ILE A 9 -7.58 -38.47 8.83
C ILE A 9 -7.00 -38.78 10.22
N GLY A 10 -6.28 -37.83 10.82
CA GLY A 10 -5.74 -37.97 12.18
C GLY A 10 -6.84 -38.13 13.24
N ILE A 11 -7.91 -37.32 13.19
CA ILE A 11 -9.04 -37.44 14.13
C ILE A 11 -9.78 -38.78 13.95
N LEU A 12 -10.02 -39.20 12.71
CA LEU A 12 -10.64 -40.50 12.41
C LEU A 12 -9.81 -41.65 12.94
N GLY A 13 -8.49 -41.61 12.79
CA GLY A 13 -7.59 -42.61 13.34
C GLY A 13 -7.61 -42.66 14.87
N PHE A 14 -7.71 -41.51 15.55
CA PHE A 14 -7.95 -41.47 17.01
C PHE A 14 -9.30 -42.06 17.40
N ALA A 15 -10.37 -41.79 16.63
CA ALA A 15 -11.69 -42.37 16.87
C ALA A 15 -11.67 -43.91 16.72
N ILE A 16 -10.96 -44.43 15.71
CA ILE A 16 -10.78 -45.88 15.48
C ILE A 16 -10.03 -46.53 16.65
N CYS A 17 -9.05 -45.85 17.26
CA CYS A 17 -8.35 -46.37 18.44
C CYS A 17 -9.27 -46.64 19.65
N PHE A 18 -10.43 -46.00 19.76
CA PHE A 18 -11.39 -46.28 20.84
C PHE A 18 -12.09 -47.65 20.69
N PHE A 19 -12.21 -48.16 19.46
CA PHE A 19 -12.88 -49.42 19.16
C PHE A 19 -11.92 -50.61 19.01
N LEU A 20 -10.60 -50.37 19.08
CA LEU A 20 -9.58 -51.40 19.01
C LEU A 20 -9.16 -51.89 20.39
N GLU A 21 -9.01 -53.21 20.51
CA GLU A 21 -8.37 -53.85 21.66
C GLU A 21 -6.91 -53.42 21.82
N SER A 22 -6.39 -53.50 23.03
CA SER A 22 -5.00 -53.15 23.32
C SER A 22 -4.05 -54.13 22.64
N GLY A 23 -3.30 -53.65 21.64
CA GLY A 23 -2.33 -54.43 20.89
C GLY A 23 -1.48 -53.56 19.94
N GLU A 24 -0.58 -54.17 19.18
CA GLU A 24 0.35 -53.48 18.28
C GLU A 24 -0.37 -52.64 17.22
N SER A 25 -1.50 -53.12 16.69
CA SER A 25 -2.31 -52.40 15.70
C SER A 25 -2.85 -51.08 16.26
N LYS A 26 -3.34 -51.08 17.51
CA LYS A 26 -3.82 -49.86 18.19
C LYS A 26 -2.69 -48.86 18.40
N ALA A 27 -1.52 -49.33 18.85
CA ALA A 27 -0.33 -48.49 19.03
C ALA A 27 0.16 -47.88 17.71
N THR A 28 0.10 -48.64 16.62
CA THR A 28 0.51 -48.19 15.28
C THR A 28 -0.43 -47.13 14.73
N ILE A 29 -1.74 -47.38 14.78
CA ILE A 29 -2.76 -46.43 14.33
C ILE A 29 -2.71 -45.15 15.16
N PHE A 30 -2.50 -45.26 16.48
CA PHE A 30 -2.34 -44.09 17.36
C PHE A 30 -1.13 -43.22 16.95
N LYS A 31 0.04 -43.83 16.71
CA LYS A 31 1.25 -43.09 16.29
C LYS A 31 1.07 -42.39 14.95
N ILE A 32 0.45 -43.07 13.98
CA ILE A 32 0.14 -42.49 12.65
C ILE A 32 -0.83 -41.32 12.79
N SER A 33 -1.89 -41.49 13.58
CA SER A 33 -2.92 -40.46 13.85
C SER A 33 -2.32 -39.23 14.52
N LEU A 34 -1.45 -39.45 15.53
CA LEU A 34 -0.72 -38.40 16.20
C LEU A 34 0.20 -37.64 15.23
N GLY A 35 0.90 -38.35 14.34
CA GLY A 35 1.73 -37.74 13.29
C GLY A 35 0.92 -36.84 12.35
N PHE A 36 -0.26 -37.28 11.91
CA PHE A 36 -1.15 -36.47 11.07
C PHE A 36 -1.69 -35.22 11.78
N VAL A 37 -2.06 -35.34 13.06
CA VAL A 37 -2.54 -34.18 13.85
C VAL A 37 -1.41 -33.20 14.12
N LEU A 38 -0.23 -33.67 14.53
CA LEU A 38 0.94 -32.81 14.75
C LEU A 38 1.39 -32.12 13.46
N GLY A 39 1.45 -32.85 12.34
CA GLY A 39 1.77 -32.26 11.03
C GLY A 39 0.77 -31.19 10.60
N SER A 40 -0.52 -31.43 10.83
CA SER A 40 -1.58 -30.45 10.53
C SER A 40 -1.52 -29.23 11.45
N LEU A 41 -1.15 -29.41 12.72
CA LEU A 41 -0.93 -28.32 13.66
C LEU A 41 0.26 -27.45 13.24
N ILE A 42 1.36 -28.07 12.80
CA ILE A 42 2.52 -27.36 12.25
C ILE A 42 2.10 -26.58 10.99
N GLU A 43 1.40 -27.19 10.04
CA GLU A 43 0.88 -26.48 8.86
C GLU A 43 -0.03 -25.31 9.24
N PHE A 44 -0.86 -25.47 10.27
CA PHE A 44 -1.71 -24.39 10.77
C PHE A 44 -0.90 -23.25 11.39
N ILE A 45 0.11 -23.56 12.21
CA ILE A 45 1.03 -22.56 12.78
C ILE A 45 1.79 -21.84 11.67
N VAL A 46 2.29 -22.57 10.66
CA VAL A 46 2.95 -21.98 9.49
C VAL A 46 1.99 -21.05 8.75
N PHE A 47 0.75 -21.48 8.48
CA PHE A 47 -0.28 -20.62 7.88
C PHE A 47 -0.54 -19.35 8.70
N LEU A 48 -0.62 -19.48 10.03
CA LEU A 48 -0.81 -18.34 10.93
C LEU A 48 0.37 -17.34 10.83
N VAL A 49 1.60 -17.86 10.83
CA VAL A 49 2.84 -17.07 10.72
C VAL A 49 2.96 -16.41 9.34
N GLU A 50 2.74 -17.15 8.25
CA GLU A 50 2.79 -16.64 6.88
C GLU A 50 1.74 -15.55 6.65
N ASN A 51 0.53 -15.72 7.20
CA ASN A 51 -0.55 -14.77 7.03
C ASN A 51 -0.58 -13.64 8.08
N ARG A 52 0.40 -13.56 9.00
CA ARG A 52 0.44 -12.55 10.07
C ARG A 52 0.25 -11.11 9.57
N ARG A 53 0.79 -10.79 8.38
CA ARG A 53 0.65 -9.46 7.76
C ARG A 53 -0.79 -9.11 7.38
N ARG A 54 -1.64 -10.12 7.17
CA ARG A 54 -3.08 -9.98 6.87
C ARG A 54 -3.95 -9.89 8.13
N TRP A 55 -3.44 -10.24 9.31
CA TRP A 55 -4.24 -10.24 10.55
C TRP A 55 -4.66 -8.85 11.00
N GLY A 56 -3.85 -7.82 10.70
CA GLY A 56 -4.25 -6.43 10.91
C GLY A 56 -5.57 -6.07 10.22
N MET A 57 -5.90 -6.75 9.12
CA MET A 57 -7.16 -6.57 8.39
C MET A 57 -8.34 -7.28 9.03
N LEU A 58 -8.14 -8.40 9.75
CA LEU A 58 -9.25 -9.06 10.45
C LEU A 58 -9.88 -8.17 11.52
N LYS A 59 -9.10 -7.24 12.08
CA LYS A 59 -9.60 -6.19 12.96
C LYS A 59 -10.72 -5.36 12.33
N THR A 60 -10.80 -5.23 11.01
CA THR A 60 -11.87 -4.46 10.35
C THR A 60 -13.22 -5.16 10.34
N PHE A 61 -13.25 -6.49 10.56
CA PHE A 61 -14.49 -7.23 10.76
C PHE A 61 -14.99 -7.20 12.20
N ILE A 62 -14.11 -6.97 13.17
CA ILE A 62 -14.42 -7.03 14.59
C ILE A 62 -14.60 -5.62 15.18
N ILE A 63 -13.72 -4.69 14.82
CA ILE A 63 -13.68 -3.33 15.36
C ILE A 63 -14.41 -2.39 14.39
N LYS A 64 -15.51 -1.80 14.87
CA LYS A 64 -16.33 -0.83 14.13
C LYS A 64 -16.71 -1.29 12.69
N PRO A 65 -17.19 -2.53 12.48
CA PRO A 65 -17.34 -3.11 11.13
C PRO A 65 -18.34 -2.38 10.21
N ASN A 66 -19.31 -1.69 10.80
CA ASN A 66 -20.34 -0.94 10.08
C ASN A 66 -20.10 0.58 10.11
N LYS A 67 -18.94 1.05 10.58
CA LYS A 67 -18.56 2.47 10.51
C LYS A 67 -17.87 2.76 9.16
N PRO A 68 -18.00 3.99 8.64
CA PRO A 68 -17.31 4.38 7.43
C PRO A 68 -15.80 4.50 7.68
N VAL A 69 -15.02 4.35 6.62
CA VAL A 69 -13.57 4.51 6.63
C VAL A 69 -13.14 5.28 5.39
N ARG A 70 -12.28 6.28 5.57
CA ARG A 70 -11.62 6.98 4.47
C ARG A 70 -10.46 6.14 3.97
N ILE A 71 -10.30 6.07 2.66
CA ILE A 71 -9.22 5.35 2.00
C ILE A 71 -8.42 6.36 1.20
N THR A 72 -7.10 6.29 1.32
CA THR A 72 -6.19 7.02 0.45
C THR A 72 -5.13 6.05 -0.03
N VAL A 73 -5.19 5.77 -1.33
CA VAL A 73 -4.20 4.92 -2.01
C VAL A 73 -3.43 5.77 -3.01
N ALA A 74 -2.12 5.81 -2.83
CA ALA A 74 -1.23 6.65 -3.62
C ALA A 74 -0.02 5.85 -4.13
N TYR A 75 0.68 6.43 -5.09
CA TYR A 75 2.05 6.03 -5.42
C TYR A 75 2.97 7.22 -5.24
N LEU A 76 4.20 6.96 -4.83
CA LEU A 76 5.23 7.97 -4.58
C LEU A 76 6.51 7.56 -5.28
N PHE A 77 7.18 8.52 -5.90
CA PHE A 77 8.51 8.34 -6.44
C PHE A 77 9.58 8.52 -5.37
N ARG A 78 10.52 7.58 -5.34
CA ARG A 78 11.85 7.78 -4.78
C ARG A 78 12.76 8.24 -5.92
N ILE A 79 13.18 9.50 -5.86
CA ILE A 79 14.22 10.04 -6.75
C ILE A 79 15.38 10.45 -5.85
N GLU A 80 16.48 9.72 -5.95
CA GLU A 80 17.67 9.92 -5.12
C GLU A 80 18.88 10.28 -5.98
N ILE A 81 19.59 11.34 -5.59
CA ILE A 81 20.87 11.73 -6.17
C ILE A 81 21.84 12.04 -5.03
N ASN A 82 23.00 11.40 -5.04
CA ASN A 82 24.10 11.61 -4.08
C ASN A 82 23.63 11.55 -2.61
N GLY A 83 22.78 10.57 -2.28
CA GLY A 83 22.26 10.38 -0.92
C GLY A 83 21.19 11.38 -0.47
N LYS A 84 20.70 12.25 -1.37
CA LYS A 84 19.59 13.17 -1.12
C LYS A 84 18.37 12.82 -1.97
N TYR A 85 17.19 13.04 -1.41
CA TYR A 85 15.91 12.79 -2.05
C TYR A 85 15.32 14.08 -2.59
N ILE A 86 14.80 14.02 -3.80
CA ILE A 86 14.14 15.15 -4.44
C ILE A 86 12.70 15.22 -3.95
N LEU A 87 12.33 16.37 -3.42
CA LEU A 87 10.98 16.67 -2.95
C LEU A 87 10.47 17.90 -3.68
N ILE A 88 9.18 17.87 -4.02
CA ILE A 88 8.48 18.97 -4.66
C ILE A 88 7.61 19.72 -3.65
N LYS A 89 7.53 21.03 -3.81
CA LYS A 89 6.63 21.86 -3.04
C LYS A 89 5.19 21.49 -3.34
N ARG A 90 4.41 21.33 -2.29
CA ARG A 90 3.00 20.99 -2.43
C ARG A 90 2.23 22.14 -3.10
N HIS A 91 1.56 21.84 -4.21
CA HIS A 91 0.78 22.82 -4.97
C HIS A 91 -0.48 23.32 -4.24
N LYS A 92 -1.09 22.50 -3.38
CA LYS A 92 -2.32 22.87 -2.66
C LYS A 92 -2.01 23.74 -1.43
N LYS A 93 -2.72 24.88 -1.31
CA LYS A 93 -2.49 25.93 -0.30
C LYS A 93 -2.92 25.57 1.14
N ASP A 94 -3.64 24.48 1.33
CA ASP A 94 -4.12 24.01 2.66
C ASP A 94 -3.01 23.53 3.58
N ARG A 95 -1.83 23.17 3.04
CA ARG A 95 -0.66 22.79 3.83
C ARG A 95 0.62 23.09 3.07
N ILE A 96 1.40 24.00 3.62
CA ILE A 96 2.71 24.40 3.08
C ILE A 96 3.76 23.36 3.49
N GLY A 97 4.56 22.93 2.53
CA GLY A 97 5.69 22.03 2.74
C GLY A 97 6.04 21.23 1.49
N TYR A 98 7.10 20.44 1.60
CA TYR A 98 7.65 19.61 0.52
C TYR A 98 7.28 18.14 0.70
N GLN A 99 6.99 17.46 -0.41
CA GLN A 99 6.56 16.07 -0.47
C GLN A 99 7.29 15.30 -1.58
N PRO A 100 7.29 13.96 -1.55
CA PRO A 100 7.71 13.18 -2.70
C PRO A 100 6.83 13.45 -3.90
N ILE A 101 7.40 13.29 -5.09
CA ILE A 101 6.65 13.35 -6.34
C ILE A 101 5.65 12.19 -6.37
N GLY A 102 4.41 12.44 -6.73
CA GLY A 102 3.36 11.42 -6.84
C GLY A 102 2.02 11.82 -6.23
N GLY A 103 1.04 10.95 -6.39
CA GLY A 103 -0.32 11.25 -5.96
C GLY A 103 -1.21 10.03 -5.90
N ALA A 104 -2.53 10.26 -5.91
CA ALA A 104 -3.49 9.19 -5.73
C ALA A 104 -3.63 8.39 -7.03
N PHE A 105 -3.77 7.07 -6.89
CA PHE A 105 -4.16 6.25 -8.04
C PHE A 105 -5.55 6.65 -8.53
N LYS A 106 -5.78 6.65 -9.85
CA LYS A 106 -7.13 6.80 -10.41
C LYS A 106 -7.81 5.44 -10.66
N TYR A 107 -9.14 5.40 -10.61
CA TYR A 107 -9.95 4.24 -10.99
C TYR A 107 -10.76 4.53 -12.25
N PHE A 108 -11.14 3.50 -13.00
CA PHE A 108 -11.99 3.67 -14.18
C PHE A 108 -13.47 3.57 -13.77
N LYS A 109 -14.22 4.67 -13.89
CA LYS A 109 -15.53 4.82 -13.25
C LYS A 109 -16.55 3.80 -13.76
N GLU A 110 -16.70 3.69 -15.08
CA GLU A 110 -17.76 2.90 -15.70
C GLU A 110 -17.58 1.40 -15.40
N GLU A 111 -16.35 0.90 -15.52
CA GLU A 111 -16.01 -0.51 -15.32
C GLU A 111 -16.07 -0.94 -13.85
N ASN A 112 -16.08 0.01 -12.91
CA ASN A 112 -16.14 -0.27 -11.48
C ASN A 112 -17.50 0.03 -10.83
N ARG A 113 -18.47 0.59 -11.56
CA ARG A 113 -19.76 1.06 -11.03
C ARG A 113 -20.45 0.02 -10.14
N GLU A 114 -20.73 -1.17 -10.68
CA GLU A 114 -21.43 -2.23 -9.94
C GLU A 114 -20.67 -2.70 -8.69
N LEU A 115 -19.34 -2.81 -8.82
CA LEU A 115 -18.50 -3.20 -7.70
C LEU A 115 -18.50 -2.14 -6.61
N PHE A 116 -18.38 -0.86 -6.98
CA PHE A 116 -18.32 0.25 -6.05
C PHE A 116 -19.67 0.42 -5.33
N ASP A 117 -20.79 0.28 -6.04
CA ASP A 117 -22.13 0.27 -5.45
C ASP A 117 -22.28 -0.88 -4.43
N LYS A 118 -21.86 -2.10 -4.80
CA LYS A 118 -21.87 -3.27 -3.91
C LYS A 118 -20.99 -3.10 -2.67
N LEU A 119 -19.85 -2.44 -2.81
CA LEU A 119 -18.92 -2.16 -1.71
C LEU A 119 -19.34 -0.94 -0.89
N GLY A 120 -20.29 -0.14 -1.37
CA GLY A 120 -20.66 1.14 -0.77
C GLY A 120 -19.51 2.13 -0.79
N ILE A 121 -18.79 2.17 -1.92
CA ILE A 121 -17.72 3.12 -2.19
C ILE A 121 -18.35 4.40 -2.72
N GLU A 122 -18.06 5.48 -2.01
CA GLU A 122 -18.40 6.83 -2.43
C GLU A 122 -17.09 7.61 -2.54
N PRO A 123 -16.97 8.51 -3.52
CA PRO A 123 -15.78 9.35 -3.56
C PRO A 123 -15.79 10.31 -2.36
N CYS A 124 -14.61 10.64 -1.82
CA CYS A 124 -14.51 11.39 -0.57
C CYS A 124 -15.00 12.84 -0.75
N ASP A 125 -15.78 13.32 0.22
CA ASP A 125 -16.38 14.66 0.30
C ASP A 125 -15.59 15.61 1.23
N LEU A 126 -14.53 15.11 1.89
CA LEU A 126 -13.72 15.85 2.85
C LEU A 126 -12.62 16.71 2.21
N VAL A 127 -12.39 16.55 0.91
CA VAL A 127 -11.46 17.36 0.12
C VAL A 127 -12.24 17.88 -1.09
N PRO A 128 -12.20 19.18 -1.40
CA PRO A 128 -12.83 19.72 -2.60
C PRO A 128 -12.35 18.96 -3.84
N ARG A 129 -13.29 18.63 -4.72
CA ARG A 129 -12.94 18.07 -6.03
C ARG A 129 -12.77 19.19 -7.04
N ASP A 130 -11.73 19.02 -7.82
CA ASP A 130 -11.36 19.76 -9.01
C ASP A 130 -11.23 18.73 -10.16
N GLU A 131 -11.02 19.21 -11.38
CA GLU A 131 -10.83 18.35 -12.56
C GLU A 131 -9.66 17.38 -12.36
N ASP A 132 -8.59 17.83 -11.71
CA ASP A 132 -7.37 17.04 -11.44
C ASP A 132 -7.61 15.88 -10.46
N THR A 133 -8.58 16.00 -9.54
CA THR A 133 -8.88 14.97 -8.53
C THR A 133 -10.05 14.06 -8.92
N GLU A 134 -10.54 14.18 -10.15
CA GLU A 134 -11.58 13.29 -10.64
C GLU A 134 -11.08 11.84 -10.65
N HIS A 135 -11.93 10.94 -10.12
CA HIS A 135 -11.67 9.50 -10.00
C HIS A 135 -10.43 9.10 -9.20
N ASP A 136 -9.92 9.95 -8.32
CA ASP A 136 -8.88 9.57 -7.36
C ASP A 136 -9.38 8.46 -6.42
N LEU A 137 -8.49 7.51 -6.07
CA LEU A 137 -8.65 6.55 -4.98
C LEU A 137 -8.45 7.21 -3.59
N ARG A 138 -9.05 8.40 -3.46
CA ARG A 138 -9.35 9.13 -2.24
C ARG A 138 -10.85 8.98 -1.99
N ILE A 139 -11.24 7.82 -1.46
CA ILE A 139 -12.63 7.39 -1.38
C ILE A 139 -13.07 7.15 0.07
N ARG A 140 -14.36 6.96 0.28
CA ARG A 140 -14.99 6.53 1.52
C ARG A 140 -15.68 5.19 1.27
N ILE A 141 -15.41 4.19 2.11
CA ILE A 141 -16.22 2.98 2.17
C ILE A 141 -17.18 3.13 3.34
N ASN A 142 -18.48 2.96 3.09
CA ASN A 142 -19.53 3.14 4.10
C ASN A 142 -19.44 2.14 5.27
N LYS A 143 -18.90 0.94 5.03
CA LYS A 143 -18.77 -0.14 6.01
C LYS A 143 -17.35 -0.71 5.99
N ARG A 144 -16.58 -0.44 7.04
CA ARG A 144 -15.19 -0.90 7.24
C ARG A 144 -14.96 -2.40 7.00
N LYS A 145 -15.95 -3.27 7.24
CA LYS A 145 -15.86 -4.71 6.90
C LYS A 145 -15.64 -5.00 5.41
N LYS A 146 -16.04 -4.09 4.52
CA LYS A 146 -15.85 -4.19 3.07
C LYS A 146 -14.45 -3.81 2.59
N LEU A 147 -13.59 -3.29 3.47
CA LEU A 147 -12.22 -2.91 3.13
C LEU A 147 -11.40 -4.08 2.56
N ILE A 148 -11.62 -5.31 3.04
CA ILE A 148 -10.88 -6.47 2.51
C ILE A 148 -11.28 -6.77 1.06
N GLU A 149 -12.57 -6.63 0.71
CA GLU A 149 -13.04 -6.81 -0.66
C GLU A 149 -12.45 -5.72 -1.58
N PHE A 150 -12.40 -4.47 -1.11
CA PHE A 150 -11.72 -3.38 -1.81
C PHE A 150 -10.23 -3.67 -2.04
N LEU A 151 -9.49 -4.11 -1.02
CA LEU A 151 -8.06 -4.40 -1.18
C LEU A 151 -7.82 -5.54 -2.17
N LYS A 152 -8.67 -6.57 -2.19
CA LYS A 152 -8.57 -7.65 -3.20
C LYS A 152 -8.75 -7.10 -4.60
N TRP A 153 -9.70 -6.19 -4.81
CA TRP A 153 -9.86 -5.49 -6.08
C TRP A 153 -8.62 -4.65 -6.42
N PHE A 154 -8.12 -3.85 -5.47
CA PHE A 154 -6.95 -3.00 -5.69
C PHE A 154 -5.71 -3.83 -6.08
N GLU A 155 -5.46 -4.93 -5.36
CA GLU A 155 -4.36 -5.87 -5.64
C GLU A 155 -4.52 -6.60 -6.99
N SER A 156 -5.75 -6.74 -7.50
CA SER A 156 -6.01 -7.37 -8.80
C SER A 156 -5.55 -6.54 -10.00
N ARG A 157 -5.28 -5.24 -9.80
CA ARG A 157 -4.90 -4.26 -10.85
C ARG A 157 -5.93 -4.07 -11.97
N LYS A 158 -7.14 -4.62 -11.84
CA LYS A 158 -8.19 -4.46 -12.84
C LYS A 158 -8.84 -3.09 -12.75
N ASN A 159 -9.09 -2.48 -13.91
CA ASN A 159 -9.90 -1.28 -14.08
C ASN A 159 -9.42 -0.09 -13.21
N ARG A 160 -8.11 0.08 -13.08
CA ARG A 160 -7.51 1.22 -12.38
C ARG A 160 -6.20 1.60 -13.05
N GLU A 161 -5.71 2.80 -12.73
CA GLU A 161 -4.36 3.21 -13.01
C GLU A 161 -3.36 2.24 -12.36
N ILE A 162 -2.35 1.82 -13.13
CA ILE A 162 -1.32 0.86 -12.71
C ILE A 162 0.10 1.41 -12.87
N ASP A 163 0.22 2.54 -13.57
CA ASP A 163 1.47 3.16 -13.97
C ASP A 163 1.58 4.53 -13.28
N PRO A 164 2.71 4.86 -12.63
CA PRO A 164 2.91 6.12 -11.93
C PRO A 164 3.30 7.31 -12.84
N TRP A 165 3.37 7.13 -14.15
CA TRP A 165 3.82 8.11 -15.14
C TRP A 165 3.03 9.41 -15.10
N ARG A 166 1.71 9.35 -14.88
CA ARG A 166 0.84 10.52 -14.89
C ARG A 166 1.34 11.59 -13.92
N GLU A 167 1.55 11.25 -12.64
CA GLU A 167 2.00 12.24 -11.65
C GLU A 167 3.44 12.69 -11.91
N PHE A 168 4.31 11.82 -12.45
CA PHE A 168 5.65 12.26 -12.87
C PHE A 168 5.57 13.34 -13.96
N TYR A 169 4.68 13.14 -14.93
CA TYR A 169 4.46 14.09 -16.01
C TYR A 169 3.85 15.39 -15.50
N GLU A 170 2.74 15.31 -14.76
CA GLU A 170 1.99 16.45 -14.20
C GLU A 170 2.83 17.29 -13.23
N GLU A 171 3.63 16.67 -12.36
CA GLU A 171 4.40 17.41 -11.36
C GLU A 171 5.77 17.90 -11.85
N LEU A 172 6.39 17.24 -12.84
CA LEU A 172 7.76 17.59 -13.28
C LEU A 172 7.87 18.06 -14.73
N ILE A 173 7.12 17.48 -15.66
CA ILE A 173 7.29 17.78 -17.10
C ILE A 173 6.36 18.92 -17.54
N GLU A 174 5.07 18.82 -17.22
CA GLU A 174 4.06 19.80 -17.60
C GLU A 174 4.39 21.22 -17.09
N PRO A 175 4.86 21.42 -15.84
CA PRO A 175 5.24 22.75 -15.33
C PRO A 175 6.58 23.25 -15.89
N GLY A 176 7.29 22.43 -16.69
CA GLY A 176 8.58 22.78 -17.28
C GLY A 176 9.79 22.61 -16.35
N LEU A 177 9.65 21.93 -15.20
CA LEU A 177 10.78 21.65 -14.30
C LEU A 177 11.78 20.67 -14.93
N LEU A 178 11.28 19.72 -15.74
CA LEU A 178 12.06 18.81 -16.56
C LEU A 178 11.72 18.97 -18.05
N PRO A 179 12.72 18.86 -18.95
CA PRO A 179 12.47 18.83 -20.38
C PRO A 179 11.72 17.54 -20.76
N SER A 180 10.75 17.63 -21.68
CA SER A 180 9.95 16.45 -22.08
C SER A 180 10.77 15.44 -22.89
N GLU A 181 11.72 15.89 -23.70
CA GLU A 181 12.45 15.05 -24.67
C GLU A 181 13.16 13.86 -23.99
N PRO A 182 14.03 14.06 -22.98
CA PRO A 182 14.77 12.96 -22.36
C PRO A 182 13.89 12.03 -21.52
N PHE A 183 12.66 12.45 -21.22
CA PHE A 183 11.73 11.73 -20.35
C PHE A 183 10.52 11.18 -21.10
N LYS A 184 10.48 11.18 -22.43
CA LYS A 184 9.42 10.51 -23.21
C LYS A 184 9.19 9.05 -22.77
N HIS A 185 10.26 8.38 -22.35
CA HIS A 185 10.22 7.07 -21.74
C HIS A 185 11.00 7.08 -20.44
N VAL A 186 10.31 6.78 -19.35
CA VAL A 186 10.91 6.69 -18.02
C VAL A 186 10.85 5.26 -17.54
N LYS A 187 11.98 4.78 -17.02
CA LYS A 187 12.01 3.51 -16.30
C LYS A 187 11.94 3.77 -14.82
N TYR A 188 11.21 2.93 -14.12
CA TYR A 188 11.11 2.96 -12.68
C TYR A 188 10.95 1.52 -12.17
N ALA A 189 11.38 1.28 -10.94
CA ALA A 189 11.27 -0.01 -10.29
C ALA A 189 10.32 0.09 -9.10
N PHE A 190 9.34 -0.82 -9.01
CA PHE A 190 8.58 -0.98 -7.77
C PHE A 190 9.50 -1.53 -6.69
N ILE A 191 9.74 -0.76 -5.62
CA ILE A 191 10.67 -1.13 -4.54
C ILE A 191 9.97 -1.50 -3.24
N GLY A 192 8.66 -1.25 -3.13
CA GLY A 192 7.88 -1.65 -1.98
C GLY A 192 6.60 -0.86 -1.82
N ASN A 193 5.93 -1.08 -0.69
CA ASN A 193 4.74 -0.34 -0.32
C ASN A 193 4.74 -0.01 1.17
N HIS A 194 4.11 1.11 1.54
CA HIS A 194 3.81 1.48 2.92
C HIS A 194 2.31 1.32 3.18
N LYS A 195 1.95 0.42 4.09
CA LYS A 195 0.57 0.16 4.49
C LYS A 195 0.35 0.57 5.93
N GLU A 196 -0.39 1.65 6.13
CA GLU A 196 -0.92 2.00 7.44
C GLU A 196 -2.19 1.18 7.66
N GLY A 197 -2.41 0.72 8.89
CA GLY A 197 -3.69 0.12 9.27
C GLY A 197 -4.83 1.14 9.19
N VAL A 198 -6.03 0.74 9.60
CA VAL A 198 -7.10 1.72 9.81
C VAL A 198 -6.85 2.44 11.14
N ILE A 199 -6.45 3.70 11.06
CA ILE A 199 -6.06 4.56 12.18
C ILE A 199 -6.95 5.80 12.25
N PRO A 200 -7.15 6.44 13.42
CA PRO A 200 -7.80 7.74 13.49
C PRO A 200 -7.07 8.76 12.60
N SER A 201 -7.79 9.51 11.78
CA SER A 201 -7.17 10.57 10.99
C SER A 201 -6.81 11.76 11.89
N PRO A 202 -5.62 12.37 11.74
CA PRO A 202 -5.26 13.58 12.49
C PRO A 202 -5.95 14.84 11.97
N VAL A 203 -6.53 14.78 10.76
CA VAL A 203 -7.13 15.93 10.07
C VAL A 203 -8.64 15.78 9.92
N PHE A 204 -9.13 14.56 9.68
CA PHE A 204 -10.53 14.32 9.37
C PHE A 204 -11.28 13.63 10.52
N PRO A 205 -12.58 13.87 10.69
CA PRO A 205 -13.40 13.23 11.72
C PRO A 205 -13.79 11.78 11.34
N ILE A 206 -12.87 11.02 10.76
CA ILE A 206 -13.09 9.64 10.29
C ILE A 206 -11.81 8.83 10.41
N ASP A 207 -11.95 7.52 10.69
CA ASP A 207 -10.84 6.58 10.62
C ASP A 207 -10.35 6.49 9.15
N GLU A 208 -9.05 6.35 8.96
CA GLU A 208 -8.38 6.37 7.65
C GLU A 208 -7.51 5.13 7.46
N PHE A 209 -7.59 4.56 6.26
CA PHE A 209 -6.66 3.56 5.74
C PHE A 209 -5.76 4.21 4.69
N ARG A 210 -4.45 4.15 4.88
CA ARG A 210 -3.47 4.71 3.93
C ARG A 210 -2.58 3.63 3.35
N TYR A 211 -2.40 3.69 2.04
CA TYR A 211 -1.52 2.80 1.30
C TYR A 211 -0.72 3.62 0.29
N ALA A 212 0.59 3.40 0.23
CA ALA A 212 1.46 4.02 -0.75
C ALA A 212 2.32 2.95 -1.44
N GLU A 213 2.30 2.87 -2.75
CA GLU A 213 3.31 2.14 -3.54
C GLU A 213 4.52 3.06 -3.78
N ILE A 214 5.73 2.52 -3.65
CA ILE A 214 6.96 3.30 -3.80
C ILE A 214 7.69 2.82 -5.05
N TYR A 215 7.94 3.76 -5.96
CA TYR A 215 8.61 3.53 -7.23
C TYR A 215 9.93 4.29 -7.27
N GLU A 216 11.04 3.60 -7.53
CA GLU A 216 12.34 4.22 -7.67
C GLU A 216 12.59 4.57 -9.14
N LEU A 217 12.87 5.85 -9.41
CA LEU A 217 13.19 6.32 -10.75
C LEU A 217 14.54 5.76 -11.22
N ARG A 218 14.59 5.19 -12.42
CA ARG A 218 15.81 4.66 -13.04
C ARG A 218 16.24 5.57 -14.18
N LEU A 219 17.31 6.32 -13.94
CA LEU A 219 17.92 7.23 -14.91
C LEU A 219 18.91 6.45 -15.77
N GLU A 220 18.57 6.24 -17.04
CA GLU A 220 19.37 5.42 -17.96
C GLU A 220 20.32 6.25 -18.81
N THR A 221 19.94 7.49 -19.13
CA THR A 221 20.73 8.36 -20.01
C THR A 221 21.42 9.47 -19.21
N ASP A 222 22.56 9.94 -19.71
CA ASP A 222 23.25 11.07 -19.08
C ASP A 222 22.45 12.37 -19.21
N ALA A 223 21.62 12.49 -20.25
CA ALA A 223 20.65 13.58 -20.37
C ALA A 223 19.63 13.58 -19.22
N GLN A 224 19.06 12.41 -18.88
CA GLN A 224 18.17 12.27 -17.73
C GLN A 224 18.88 12.59 -16.41
N LYS A 225 20.08 12.03 -16.18
CA LYS A 225 20.87 12.31 -14.97
C LYS A 225 21.16 13.79 -14.82
N LYS A 226 21.60 14.46 -15.90
CA LYS A 226 21.88 15.90 -15.90
C LYS A 226 20.63 16.72 -15.65
N ALA A 227 19.50 16.37 -16.26
CA ALA A 227 18.24 17.08 -16.07
C ALA A 227 17.73 16.97 -14.63
N ILE A 228 17.75 15.77 -14.02
CA ILE A 228 17.37 15.60 -12.62
C ILE A 228 18.35 16.34 -11.70
N ALA A 229 19.65 16.29 -11.96
CA ALA A 229 20.62 17.06 -11.17
C ALA A 229 20.32 18.57 -11.26
N ASN A 230 19.98 19.09 -12.44
CA ASN A 230 19.65 20.50 -12.61
C ASN A 230 18.38 20.95 -11.86
N LEU A 231 17.54 20.03 -11.36
CA LEU A 231 16.39 20.39 -10.53
C LEU A 231 16.78 21.18 -9.27
N LEU A 232 18.01 21.01 -8.76
CA LEU A 232 18.51 21.75 -7.60
C LEU A 232 18.53 23.27 -7.81
N ASN A 233 18.50 23.72 -9.06
CA ASN A 233 18.47 25.15 -9.40
C ASN A 233 17.06 25.77 -9.29
N ASN A 234 16.02 24.95 -9.14
CA ASN A 234 14.63 25.42 -9.00
C ASN A 234 14.30 25.71 -7.54
N GLU A 235 15.02 26.68 -6.96
CA GLU A 235 14.80 27.10 -5.57
C GLU A 235 13.34 27.52 -5.36
N GLY A 236 12.79 27.15 -4.21
CA GLY A 236 11.40 27.44 -3.87
C GLY A 236 10.38 26.43 -4.39
N GLU A 237 10.67 25.65 -5.44
CA GLU A 237 9.76 24.60 -5.95
C GLU A 237 10.30 23.19 -5.68
N ILE A 238 11.61 23.00 -5.73
CA ILE A 238 12.27 21.71 -5.46
C ILE A 238 13.28 21.87 -4.33
N ILE A 239 13.37 20.85 -3.46
CA ILE A 239 14.45 20.71 -2.48
C ILE A 239 15.09 19.32 -2.57
N PHE A 240 16.35 19.26 -2.16
CA PHE A 240 17.12 18.03 -2.03
C PHE A 240 17.35 17.78 -0.54
N ALA A 241 16.60 16.84 0.02
CA ALA A 241 16.60 16.54 1.45
C ALA A 241 17.37 15.26 1.75
N SER A 242 18.24 15.30 2.76
CA SER A 242 18.89 14.11 3.32
C SER A 242 17.88 13.22 4.06
N PRO A 243 18.22 11.93 4.29
CA PRO A 243 17.40 11.05 5.13
C PRO A 243 17.05 11.64 6.50
N ASP A 244 18.01 12.34 7.14
CA ASP A 244 17.83 12.88 8.48
C ASP A 244 16.94 14.13 8.49
N GLU A 245 17.02 14.98 7.46
CA GLU A 245 16.06 16.07 7.24
C GLU A 245 14.64 15.54 7.07
N ILE A 246 14.46 14.47 6.28
CA ILE A 246 13.15 13.85 6.07
C ILE A 246 12.59 13.29 7.39
N ARG A 247 13.41 12.59 8.19
CA ARG A 247 12.98 12.05 9.50
C ARG A 247 12.63 13.15 10.49
N ARG A 248 13.38 14.25 10.47
CA ARG A 248 13.16 15.44 11.31
C ARG A 248 11.94 16.25 10.86
N GLY A 249 11.55 16.17 9.59
CA GLY A 249 10.42 16.91 9.03
C GLY A 249 10.76 18.35 8.63
N ALA A 250 12.04 18.70 8.53
CA ALA A 250 12.48 20.01 8.06
C ALA A 250 13.91 19.97 7.50
N THR A 251 14.21 20.86 6.54
CA THR A 251 15.59 21.07 6.05
C THR A 251 16.42 21.86 7.05
N GLU A 252 17.75 21.93 6.87
CA GLU A 252 18.61 22.84 7.64
C GLU A 252 18.26 24.31 7.45
N LYS A 253 17.70 24.67 6.28
CA LYS A 253 17.22 26.02 5.96
C LYS A 253 15.85 26.35 6.55
N GLY A 254 15.22 25.40 7.25
CA GLY A 254 13.91 25.59 7.89
C GLY A 254 12.70 25.31 6.99
N GLU A 255 12.89 24.72 5.81
CA GLU A 255 11.79 24.35 4.92
C GLU A 255 11.05 23.12 5.49
N ILE A 256 9.73 23.17 5.52
CA ILE A 256 8.89 22.12 6.12
C ILE A 256 8.82 20.92 5.18
N ILE A 257 9.13 19.72 5.68
CA ILE A 257 8.95 18.45 4.96
C ILE A 257 7.71 17.74 5.51
N LEU A 258 6.81 17.31 4.62
CA LEU A 258 5.54 16.74 5.03
C LEU A 258 5.71 15.36 5.72
N PRO A 259 4.90 15.03 6.75
CA PRO A 259 5.12 13.83 7.56
C PRO A 259 4.96 12.49 6.84
N HIS A 260 4.46 12.46 5.61
CA HIS A 260 4.35 11.22 4.83
C HIS A 260 5.61 10.93 4.00
N THR A 261 6.55 11.88 3.93
CA THR A 261 7.79 11.77 3.14
C THR A 261 8.70 10.63 3.61
N PHE A 262 8.67 10.24 4.90
CA PHE A 262 9.48 9.11 5.38
C PHE A 262 9.19 7.79 4.61
N LYS A 263 8.04 7.67 3.94
CA LYS A 263 7.65 6.48 3.17
C LYS A 263 8.60 6.18 2.02
N ILE A 264 9.30 7.19 1.49
CA ILE A 264 10.27 7.00 0.42
C ILE A 264 11.66 6.64 0.93
N LEU A 265 11.92 6.60 2.25
CA LEU A 265 13.22 6.19 2.78
C LEU A 265 13.42 4.65 2.68
N PRO A 266 14.67 4.16 2.58
CA PRO A 266 14.96 2.74 2.67
C PRO A 266 14.43 2.14 3.98
N ARG A 267 13.97 0.89 3.93
CA ARG A 267 13.49 0.15 5.09
C ARG A 267 14.62 -0.53 5.85
#